data_AF-A0A2N5Z876-F1
#
_entry.id   AF-A0A2N5Z876-F1
#
_cell.length_a   1.000
_cell.length_b   1.000
_cell.length_c   1.000
_cell.angle_alpha   90.00
_cell.angle_beta   90.00
_cell.angle_gamma   90.00
#
_symmetry.space_group_name_H-M   'P 1'
#
loop_
_entity.id
_entity.type
_entity.pdbx_description
1 polymer ?
#
loop_
_entity_poly.entity_id
_entity_poly.type
_entity_poly.pdbx_seq_one_letter_code
_entity_poly.pdbx_strand_id
1 'polypeptide(L)' 'HKSDELILEQFVTKNLKYLGMIGSKNKVNTIFESLISKGISESDLAKVDAPMGINISSKTTPEIGISIAAKVIQVKNTK' A
#
# COMPACT_ATOMS: atom_id res chain seq x y z
N HIS A 1 -13.31 -3.04 -0.35
CA HIS A 1 -12.69 -4.33 0.03
C HIS A 1 -12.41 -5.18 -1.20
N LYS A 2 -13.41 -5.78 -1.85
CA LYS A 2 -13.19 -6.67 -3.00
C LYS A 2 -12.44 -5.99 -4.16
N SER A 3 -12.72 -4.72 -4.45
CA SER A 3 -12.03 -3.98 -5.50
C SER A 3 -10.57 -3.64 -5.17
N ASP A 4 -10.27 -3.32 -3.90
CA ASP A 4 -8.91 -2.99 -3.47
C ASP A 4 -8.00 -4.22 -3.61
N GLU A 5 -8.49 -5.37 -3.17
CA GLU A 5 -7.80 -6.65 -3.26
C GLU A 5 -7.55 -7.07 -4.71
N LEU A 6 -8.58 -6.97 -5.57
CA LEU A 6 -8.45 -7.32 -7.00
C LEU A 6 -7.41 -6.44 -7.71
N ILE A 7 -7.38 -5.15 -7.42
CA ILE A 7 -6.37 -4.25 -7.99
C ILE A 7 -4.99 -4.61 -7.43
N LEU A 8 -4.86 -4.82 -6.12
CA LEU A 8 -3.57 -5.17 -5.52
C LEU A 8 -3.01 -6.47 -6.11
N GLU A 9 -3.84 -7.51 -6.25
CA GLU A 9 -3.50 -8.79 -6.87
C GLU A 9 -2.91 -8.63 -8.29
N GLN A 10 -3.46 -7.72 -9.09
CA GLN A 10 -3.01 -7.50 -10.48
C GLN A 10 -1.67 -6.75 -10.59
N PHE A 11 -1.29 -5.98 -9.56
CA PHE A 11 -0.13 -5.10 -9.60
C PHE A 11 1.02 -5.55 -8.69
N VAL A 12 0.76 -6.38 -7.68
CA VAL A 12 1.76 -6.77 -6.66
C VAL A 12 2.97 -7.52 -7.24
N THR A 13 2.78 -8.26 -8.32
CA THR A 13 3.86 -9.01 -9.00
C THR A 13 4.59 -8.19 -10.07
N LYS A 14 4.13 -6.96 -10.36
CA LYS A 14 4.74 -6.10 -11.38
C LYS A 14 5.94 -5.37 -10.83
N ASN A 15 6.91 -5.08 -11.71
CA ASN A 15 8.07 -4.26 -11.38
C ASN A 15 7.69 -2.78 -11.34
N LEU A 16 7.19 -2.32 -10.19
CA LEU A 16 6.79 -0.93 -9.95
C LEU A 16 7.79 -0.24 -9.02
N LYS A 17 8.12 1.03 -9.30
CA LYS A 17 8.95 1.85 -8.38
C LYS A 17 8.26 2.04 -7.02
N TYR A 18 6.93 2.13 -7.03
CA TYR A 18 6.12 2.31 -5.84
C TYR A 18 4.73 1.72 -6.05
N LEU A 19 4.26 0.97 -5.06
CA LEU A 19 2.89 0.47 -4.96
C LEU A 19 2.47 0.64 -3.50
N GLY A 20 1.33 1.28 -3.26
CA GLY A 20 0.82 1.45 -1.92
C GLY A 20 -0.69 1.29 -1.88
N MET A 21 -1.22 1.07 -0.68
CA MET A 21 -2.65 0.91 -0.43
C MET A 21 -3.10 1.78 0.74
N ILE A 22 -4.19 2.51 0.56
CA ILE A 22 -4.84 3.27 1.63
C ILE A 22 -5.79 2.33 2.38
N GLY A 23 -5.71 2.32 3.71
CA GLY A 23 -6.60 1.55 4.57
C GLY A 23 -6.17 1.55 6.02
N SER A 24 -7.05 1.14 6.92
CA SER A 24 -6.65 0.84 8.30
C SER A 24 -5.72 -0.38 8.32
N LYS A 25 -4.89 -0.50 9.36
CA LYS A 25 -4.01 -1.68 9.54
C LYS A 25 -4.79 -2.99 9.46
N ASN A 26 -5.95 -3.06 10.09
CA ASN A 26 -6.81 -4.24 10.05
C ASN A 26 -7.27 -4.57 8.63
N LYS A 27 -7.70 -3.56 7.85
CA LYS A 27 -8.10 -3.77 6.45
C LYS A 27 -6.95 -4.28 5.59
N VAL A 28 -5.74 -3.74 5.80
CA VAL A 28 -4.53 -4.17 5.08
C VAL A 28 -4.23 -5.64 5.39
N ASN A 29 -4.21 -6.01 6.66
CA ASN A 29 -3.90 -7.38 7.09
C ASN A 29 -4.88 -8.39 6.50
N THR A 30 -6.19 -8.13 6.55
CA THR A 30 -7.21 -9.02 5.96
C THR A 30 -7.01 -9.21 4.46
N ILE A 31 -6.64 -8.15 3.73
CA ILE A 31 -6.37 -8.26 2.29
C ILE A 31 -5.09 -9.06 2.05
N PHE A 32 -4.03 -8.85 2.84
CA PHE A 32 -2.76 -9.56 2.68
C PHE A 32 -2.93 -11.05 2.98
N GLU A 33 -3.63 -11.42 4.05
CA GLU A 33 -3.98 -12.81 4.36
C GLU A 33 -4.75 -13.48 3.21
N SER A 34 -5.74 -12.78 2.63
CA SER A 34 -6.48 -13.26 1.45
C SER A 34 -5.55 -13.50 0.25
N LEU A 35 -4.67 -12.55 -0.07
CA LEU A 35 -3.75 -12.67 -1.19
C LEU A 35 -2.69 -13.77 -0.99
N ILE A 36 -2.21 -13.97 0.24
CA ILE A 36 -1.32 -15.09 0.59
C ILE A 36 -2.06 -16.41 0.34
N SER A 37 -3.32 -16.53 0.77
CA SER A 37 -4.11 -17.75 0.53
C SER A 37 -4.37 -18.04 -0.96
N LYS A 38 -4.29 -17.01 -1.81
CA LYS A 38 -4.36 -17.11 -3.28
C LYS A 38 -3.02 -17.44 -3.94
N GLY A 39 -1.94 -17.55 -3.16
CA GLY A 39 -0.60 -17.92 -3.64
C GLY A 39 0.30 -16.74 -4.01
N ILE A 40 -0.07 -15.50 -3.65
CA ILE A 40 0.87 -14.37 -3.76
C ILE A 40 1.96 -14.51 -2.70
N SER A 41 3.21 -14.33 -3.11
CA SER A 41 4.34 -14.46 -2.18
C SER A 41 4.36 -13.34 -1.14
N GLU A 42 4.74 -13.68 0.10
CA GLU A 42 4.98 -12.66 1.14
C GLU A 42 6.05 -11.66 0.70
N SER A 43 7.02 -12.09 -0.11
CA SER A 43 8.08 -11.23 -0.63
C SER A 43 7.58 -10.15 -1.60
N ASP A 44 6.51 -10.42 -2.35
CA ASP A 44 5.88 -9.43 -3.22
C ASP A 44 5.00 -8.49 -2.41
N LEU A 45 4.25 -9.01 -1.43
CA LEU A 45 3.45 -8.19 -0.52
C LEU A 45 4.31 -7.27 0.35
N ALA A 46 5.52 -7.70 0.74
CA ALA A 46 6.47 -6.89 1.49
C ALA A 46 6.95 -5.64 0.72
N LYS A 47 6.77 -5.59 -0.61
CA LYS A 47 7.09 -4.42 -1.43
C LYS A 47 5.99 -3.35 -1.41
N VAL A 48 4.81 -3.68 -0.90
CA VAL A 48 3.63 -2.80 -0.88
C VAL A 48 3.66 -1.89 0.35
N ASP A 49 3.52 -0.58 0.15
CA ASP A 49 3.41 0.39 1.24
C ASP A 49 1.95 0.49 1.72
N ALA A 50 1.62 -0.21 2.80
CA ALA A 50 0.25 -0.29 3.31
C ALA A 50 0.19 -0.33 4.84
N PRO A 51 -0.47 0.64 5.51
CA PRO A 51 -1.09 1.83 4.95
C PRO A 51 -0.06 2.79 4.34
N MET A 52 -0.32 3.31 3.13
CA MET A 52 0.59 4.23 2.46
C MET A 52 0.69 5.60 3.17
N GLY A 53 1.85 6.25 3.01
CA GLY A 53 2.08 7.61 3.49
C GLY A 53 3.17 7.72 4.55
N ILE A 54 3.50 8.95 4.94
CA ILE A 54 4.39 9.22 6.07
C ILE A 54 3.54 9.43 7.34
N ASN A 55 3.97 8.85 8.47
CA ASN A 55 3.28 9.06 9.73
C ASN A 55 3.44 10.52 10.21
N ILE A 56 2.38 11.32 10.04
CA ILE A 56 2.29 12.70 10.54
C ILE A 56 1.09 12.87 11.49
N SER A 57 0.54 11.77 12.02
CA SER A 57 -0.69 11.77 12.83
C SER A 57 -1.90 12.42 12.12
N SER A 58 -2.02 12.23 10.80
CA SER A 58 -3.11 12.77 9.98
C SER A 58 -4.49 12.34 10.49
N LYS A 59 -5.45 13.27 10.49
CA LYS A 59 -6.86 13.04 10.84
C LYS A 59 -7.81 13.44 9.72
N THR A 60 -7.42 14.38 8.88
CA THR A 60 -8.24 14.94 7.80
C THR A 60 -7.76 14.47 6.43
N THR A 61 -8.66 14.49 5.44
CA THR A 61 -8.32 14.12 4.05
C THR A 61 -7.15 14.94 3.48
N PRO A 62 -7.06 16.27 3.70
CA PRO A 62 -5.90 17.04 3.26
C PRO A 62 -4.58 16.60 3.89
N GLU A 63 -4.57 16.31 5.20
CA GLU A 63 -3.37 15.81 5.89
C GLU A 63 -2.95 14.42 5.37
N ILE A 64 -3.91 13.55 5.07
CA ILE A 64 -3.65 12.25 4.45
C ILE A 64 -3.05 12.45 3.04
N GLY A 65 -3.60 13.38 2.26
CA GLY A 65 -3.09 13.72 0.93
C GLY A 65 -1.64 14.21 0.96
N ILE A 66 -1.31 15.11 1.90
CA ILE A 66 0.07 15.60 2.09
C ILE A 66 1.01 14.47 2.50
N SER A 67 0.58 13.61 3.44
CA SER A 67 1.35 12.44 3.88
C SER A 67 1.70 11.50 2.71
N ILE A 68 0.74 11.24 1.82
CA ILE A 68 0.94 10.39 0.64
C ILE A 68 1.86 11.08 -0.38
N ALA A 69 1.63 12.36 -0.68
CA ALA A 69 2.47 13.11 -1.62
C ALA A 69 3.93 13.16 -1.15
N ALA A 70 4.16 13.39 0.15
CA ALA A 70 5.49 13.36 0.74
C ALA A 70 6.15 11.98 0.61
N LYS A 71 5.39 10.90 0.81
CA LYS A 71 5.87 9.52 0.62
C LYS A 71 6.28 9.24 -0.82
N VAL A 72 5.49 9.68 -1.80
CA VAL A 72 5.80 9.54 -3.23
C VAL A 72 7.08 10.29 -3.59
N ILE A 73 7.25 11.53 -3.12
CA ILE A 73 8.48 12.32 -3.34
C ILE A 73 9.69 11.63 -2.69
N GLN A 74 9.55 11.13 -1.46
CA GLN A 74 10.61 10.39 -0.78
C GLN A 74 11.07 9.20 -1.64
N VAL A 75 10.14 8.33 -2.05
CA VAL A 75 10.45 7.15 -2.87
C VAL A 75 11.07 7.55 -4.22
N LYS A 76 10.59 8.63 -4.86
CA LYS A 76 11.16 9.12 -6.11
C LYS A 76 12.64 9.48 -5.97
N ASN A 77 13.03 10.09 -4.85
CA ASN A 77 14.35 10.68 -4.65
C ASN A 77 15.36 9.76 -3.95
N THR A 78 14.91 8.70 -3.26
CA THR A 78 15.80 7.80 -2.48
C THR A 78 15.92 6.38 -3.01
N LYS A 79 15.05 5.95 -3.94
CA LYS A 79 15.12 4.63 -4.59
C LYS A 79 15.52 4.72 -6.04
#